data_AF-A0A841P7X7-F1
#
_entry.id   AF-A0A841P7X7-F1
#
_cell.length_a   1.000
_cell.length_b   1.000
_cell.length_c   1.000
_cell.angle_alpha   90.00
_cell.angle_beta   90.00
_cell.angle_gamma   90.00
#
_symmetry.space_group_name_H-M   'P 1'
#
loop_
_entity.id
_entity.type
_entity.pdbx_description
1 polymer ?
#
loop_
_entity_poly.entity_id
_entity_poly.type
_entity_poly.pdbx_seq_one_letter_code
_entity_poly.pdbx_strand_id
1 'polypeptide(L)'
;MLRAAVQAGTEVGKRAKAVMDAGELVSDAIVNAIVAERIDQPDCAKGFILDGYPRTLVQADAVEQMLSDRSQGLDAVIELVVDDKALVGRIVKRANEAQAAGQPVRKDDNPTVFEERLREYYKKTAPLIGYYYAKGTLRSVDGMADIDAVTGQIEAVLRDATRGI
;
A
#
# COMPACT_ATOMS: atom_id res chain seq x y z
N MET A 1 1.55 8.50 4.45
CA MET A 1 0.46 9.33 3.89
C MET A 1 -0.48 9.88 4.98
N LEU A 2 -1.31 9.07 5.65
CA LEU A 2 -2.25 9.53 6.70
C LEU A 2 -1.60 10.42 7.79
N ARG A 3 -0.49 9.96 8.40
CA ARG A 3 0.26 10.73 9.41
C ARG A 3 0.83 12.05 8.86
N ALA A 4 1.24 12.07 7.60
CA ALA A 4 1.79 13.27 6.96
C ALA A 4 0.69 14.30 6.71
N ALA A 5 -0.50 13.88 6.26
CA ALA A 5 -1.66 14.76 6.12
C ALA A 5 -2.10 15.37 7.46
N VAL A 6 -2.12 14.55 8.53
CA VAL A 6 -2.36 15.02 9.91
C VAL A 6 -1.31 16.06 10.34
N GLN A 7 -0.03 15.78 10.08
CA GLN A 7 1.08 16.67 10.46
C GLN A 7 1.08 17.98 9.65
N ALA A 8 0.70 17.93 8.37
CA ALA A 8 0.56 19.09 7.50
C ALA A 8 -0.67 19.96 7.83
N GLY A 9 -1.60 19.45 8.65
CA GLY A 9 -2.78 20.19 9.08
C GLY A 9 -3.77 20.49 7.95
N THR A 10 -3.81 19.65 6.90
CA THR A 10 -4.78 19.79 5.81
C THR A 10 -6.20 19.55 6.33
N GLU A 11 -7.23 20.04 5.63
CA GLU A 11 -8.61 19.88 6.10
C GLU A 11 -9.01 18.40 6.26
N VAL A 12 -8.59 17.54 5.32
CA VAL A 12 -8.81 16.10 5.46
C VAL A 12 -7.93 15.50 6.57
N GLY A 13 -6.71 16.01 6.76
CA GLY A 13 -5.82 15.60 7.84
C GLY A 13 -6.38 15.89 9.23
N LYS A 14 -7.02 17.05 9.41
CA LYS A 14 -7.72 17.41 10.66
C LYS A 14 -8.89 16.47 10.94
N ARG A 15 -9.70 16.15 9.92
CA ARG A 15 -10.80 15.19 10.03
C ARG A 15 -10.31 13.79 10.40
N ALA A 16 -9.26 13.33 9.73
CA ALA A 16 -8.62 12.05 10.03
C ALA A 16 -8.09 12.01 11.46
N LYS A 17 -7.43 13.09 11.91
CA LYS A 17 -6.94 13.21 13.28
C LYS A 17 -8.06 13.08 14.29
N ALA A 18 -9.19 13.78 14.09
CA ALA A 18 -10.33 13.72 14.99
C ALA A 18 -10.89 12.29 15.15
N VAL A 19 -11.03 11.55 14.05
CA VAL A 19 -11.47 10.13 14.06
C VAL A 19 -10.46 9.25 14.81
N MET A 20 -9.16 9.44 14.55
CA MET A 20 -8.11 8.68 15.21
C MET A 20 -8.02 8.98 16.71
N ASP A 21 -8.15 10.25 17.11
CA ASP A 21 -8.13 10.67 18.52
C ASP A 21 -9.32 10.09 19.30
N ALA A 22 -10.47 9.88 18.62
CA ALA A 22 -11.64 9.21 19.18
C ALA A 22 -11.48 7.67 19.30
N GLY A 23 -10.37 7.10 18.82
CA GLY A 23 -10.13 5.66 18.78
C GLY A 23 -10.93 4.94 17.70
N GLU A 24 -11.52 5.68 16.75
CA GLU A 24 -12.31 5.14 15.65
C GLU A 24 -11.43 4.81 14.44
N LEU A 25 -11.93 3.93 13.57
CA LEU A 25 -11.26 3.58 12.32
C LEU A 25 -11.54 4.67 11.27
N VAL A 26 -10.46 5.13 10.63
CA VAL A 26 -10.57 6.07 9.50
C VAL A 26 -11.33 5.40 8.37
N SER A 27 -12.43 6.04 7.93
CA SER A 27 -13.28 5.50 6.87
C SER A 27 -12.58 5.53 5.51
N ASP A 28 -12.99 4.65 4.60
CA ASP A 28 -12.49 4.62 3.22
C ASP A 28 -12.62 5.99 2.55
N ALA A 29 -13.73 6.70 2.76
CA ALA A 29 -13.93 8.05 2.21
C ALA A 29 -12.85 9.05 2.65
N ILE A 30 -12.40 9.00 3.91
CA ILE A 30 -11.33 9.87 4.39
C ILE A 30 -9.98 9.44 3.79
N VAL A 31 -9.72 8.13 3.69
CA VAL A 31 -8.49 7.62 3.06
C VAL A 31 -8.42 8.03 1.60
N ASN A 32 -9.50 7.86 0.83
CA ASN A 32 -9.58 8.21 -0.58
C ASN A 32 -9.33 9.71 -0.79
N ALA A 33 -9.90 10.57 0.06
CA ALA A 33 -9.67 12.02 0.00
C ALA A 33 -8.22 12.41 0.30
N ILE A 34 -7.56 11.73 1.25
CA ILE A 34 -6.13 11.93 1.52
C ILE A 34 -5.27 11.51 0.31
N VAL A 35 -5.60 10.38 -0.33
CA VAL A 35 -4.88 9.92 -1.52
C VAL A 35 -5.05 10.91 -2.66
N ALA A 36 -6.28 11.38 -2.91
CA ALA A 36 -6.57 12.35 -3.95
C ALA A 36 -5.76 13.64 -3.76
N GLU A 37 -5.79 14.22 -2.56
CA GLU A 37 -5.01 15.42 -2.24
C GLU A 37 -3.50 15.19 -2.40
N ARG A 38 -3.02 13.98 -2.09
CA ARG A 38 -1.60 13.64 -2.20
C ARG A 38 -1.14 13.54 -3.66
N ILE A 39 -1.97 12.95 -4.53
CA ILE A 39 -1.68 12.79 -5.97
C ILE A 39 -1.67 14.14 -6.68
N ASP A 40 -2.44 15.11 -6.21
CA ASP A 40 -2.49 16.46 -6.80
C ASP A 40 -1.27 17.33 -6.46
N GLN A 41 -0.33 16.84 -5.64
CA GLN A 41 0.88 17.59 -5.30
C GLN A 41 1.87 17.63 -6.49
N PRO A 42 2.65 18.72 -6.65
CA PRO A 42 3.51 18.90 -7.81
C PRO A 42 4.56 17.80 -8.02
N ASP A 43 5.01 17.14 -6.96
CA ASP A 43 5.99 16.06 -7.04
C ASP A 43 5.42 14.76 -7.64
N CYS A 44 4.09 14.61 -7.65
CA CYS A 44 3.39 13.49 -8.29
C CYS A 44 3.11 13.72 -9.79
N ALA A 45 3.48 14.88 -10.35
CA ALA A 45 3.23 15.18 -11.76
C ALA A 45 3.90 14.21 -12.75
N LYS A 46 4.98 13.55 -12.33
CA LYS A 46 5.70 12.54 -13.14
C LYS A 46 5.24 11.10 -12.87
N GLY A 47 4.22 10.92 -12.03
CA GLY A 47 3.77 9.63 -11.55
C GLY A 47 3.97 9.47 -10.05
N PHE A 48 3.47 8.36 -9.52
CA PHE A 48 3.46 8.05 -8.10
C PHE A 48 3.44 6.54 -7.89
N ILE A 49 3.77 6.11 -6.67
CA ILE A 49 3.61 4.73 -6.23
C ILE A 49 2.65 4.74 -5.05
N LEU A 50 1.56 3.98 -5.16
CA LEU A 50 0.66 3.75 -4.05
C LEU A 50 1.13 2.52 -3.27
N ASP A 51 1.70 2.74 -2.09
CA ASP A 51 2.17 1.67 -1.20
C ASP A 51 1.13 1.40 -0.10
N GLY A 52 0.60 0.18 -0.10
CA GLY A 52 -0.34 -0.31 0.91
C GLY A 52 -1.77 0.23 0.77
N TYR A 53 -2.13 0.78 -0.39
CA TYR A 53 -3.47 1.21 -0.77
C TYR A 53 -3.65 1.03 -2.30
N PRO A 54 -4.78 0.54 -2.81
CA PRO A 54 -5.99 0.12 -2.09
C PRO A 54 -5.85 -1.24 -1.37
N ARG A 55 -6.72 -1.51 -0.39
CA ARG A 55 -6.80 -2.76 0.38
C ARG A 55 -8.14 -3.47 0.30
N THR A 56 -9.15 -2.86 -0.32
CA THR A 56 -10.49 -3.39 -0.51
C THR A 56 -10.96 -3.12 -1.94
N LEU A 57 -11.92 -3.90 -2.44
CA LEU A 57 -12.50 -3.68 -3.79
C LEU A 57 -13.14 -2.28 -3.93
N VAL A 58 -13.81 -1.82 -2.88
CA VAL A 58 -14.42 -0.47 -2.85
C VAL A 58 -13.37 0.62 -2.98
N GLN A 59 -12.22 0.47 -2.32
CA GLN A 59 -11.09 1.39 -2.48
C GLN A 59 -10.48 1.30 -3.89
N ALA A 60 -10.40 0.10 -4.48
CA ALA A 60 -9.90 -0.08 -5.83
C ALA A 60 -10.78 0.64 -6.87
N ASP A 61 -12.11 0.50 -6.77
CA ASP A 61 -13.03 1.24 -7.63
C ASP A 61 -12.90 2.76 -7.43
N ALA A 62 -12.70 3.22 -6.19
CA ALA A 62 -12.46 4.62 -5.91
C ALA A 62 -11.15 5.15 -6.50
N VAL A 63 -10.08 4.34 -6.51
CA VAL A 63 -8.82 4.69 -7.18
C VAL A 63 -9.04 4.86 -8.68
N GLU A 64 -9.71 3.90 -9.31
CA GLU A 64 -9.97 3.94 -10.75
C GLU A 64 -10.78 5.18 -11.15
N GLN A 65 -11.84 5.50 -10.40
CA GLN A 65 -12.62 6.71 -10.64
C GLN A 65 -11.77 7.98 -10.46
N MET A 66 -11.03 8.07 -9.35
CA MET A 66 -10.20 9.23 -9.04
C MET A 66 -9.11 9.49 -10.09
N LEU A 67 -8.51 8.43 -10.65
CA LEU A 67 -7.53 8.55 -11.72
C LEU A 67 -8.20 8.87 -13.05
N SER A 68 -9.34 8.24 -13.36
CA SER A 68 -10.09 8.52 -14.59
C SER A 68 -10.55 9.98 -14.67
N ASP A 69 -10.97 10.58 -13.55
CA ASP A 69 -11.33 12.00 -13.47
C ASP A 69 -10.15 12.94 -13.82
N ARG A 70 -8.92 12.44 -13.68
CA ARG A 70 -7.67 13.13 -14.04
C ARG A 70 -7.16 12.74 -15.42
N SER A 71 -7.92 11.97 -16.19
CA SER A 71 -7.46 11.34 -17.43
C SER A 71 -6.16 10.53 -17.24
N GLN A 72 -6.03 9.90 -16.08
CA GLN A 72 -4.92 9.03 -15.68
C GLN A 72 -5.44 7.60 -15.44
N GLY A 73 -4.52 6.64 -15.39
CA GLY A 73 -4.79 5.25 -15.02
C GLY A 73 -3.61 4.66 -14.27
N LEU A 74 -3.78 3.45 -13.74
CA LEU A 74 -2.66 2.68 -13.19
C LEU A 74 -1.92 1.96 -14.31
N ASP A 75 -0.62 2.23 -14.45
CA ASP A 75 0.23 1.54 -15.44
C ASP A 75 0.46 0.08 -15.06
N ALA A 76 0.64 -0.19 -13.76
CA ALA A 76 0.86 -1.52 -13.22
C ALA A 76 0.40 -1.63 -11.77
N VAL A 77 -0.03 -2.84 -11.38
CA VAL A 77 -0.23 -3.25 -10.00
C VAL A 77 0.72 -4.41 -9.70
N ILE A 78 1.65 -4.18 -8.78
CA ILE A 78 2.70 -5.16 -8.47
C ILE A 78 2.31 -5.97 -7.25
N GLU A 79 2.21 -7.28 -7.44
CA GLU A 79 2.03 -8.25 -6.37
C GLU A 79 3.38 -8.86 -6.00
N LEU A 80 3.80 -8.70 -4.74
CA LEU A 80 4.95 -9.41 -4.19
C LEU A 80 4.50 -10.77 -3.65
N VAL A 81 4.80 -11.83 -4.40
CA VAL A 81 4.44 -13.20 -4.03
C VAL A 81 5.43 -13.71 -2.97
N VAL A 82 4.91 -14.11 -1.82
CA VAL A 82 5.70 -14.49 -0.64
C VAL A 82 5.08 -15.70 0.07
N ASP A 83 5.90 -16.47 0.77
CA ASP A 83 5.43 -17.53 1.68
C ASP A 83 5.04 -16.93 3.04
N ASP A 84 3.79 -17.10 3.43
CA ASP A 84 3.24 -16.71 4.73
C ASP A 84 4.09 -17.17 5.91
N LYS A 85 4.64 -18.39 5.84
CA LYS A 85 5.48 -18.95 6.92
C LYS A 85 6.80 -18.17 7.04
N ALA A 86 7.35 -17.73 5.92
CA ALA A 86 8.58 -16.94 5.90
C ALA A 86 8.35 -15.51 6.41
N LEU A 87 7.14 -14.96 6.26
CA LEU A 87 6.80 -13.61 6.72
C LEU A 87 6.87 -13.46 8.24
N VAL A 88 6.51 -14.50 9.01
CA VAL A 88 6.63 -14.50 10.48
C VAL A 88 8.08 -14.24 10.88
N GLY A 89 9.02 -14.97 10.27
CA GLY A 89 10.46 -14.81 10.51
C GLY A 89 10.95 -13.40 10.16
N ARG A 90 10.45 -12.82 9.06
CA ARG A 90 10.80 -11.44 8.64
C ARG A 90 10.32 -10.39 9.66
N ILE A 91 9.14 -10.57 10.25
CA ILE A 91 8.61 -9.64 11.25
C ILE A 91 9.38 -9.72 12.56
N VAL A 92 9.67 -10.93 13.03
CA VAL A 92 10.49 -11.13 14.23
C VAL A 92 11.89 -10.55 14.03
N LYS A 93 12.49 -10.78 12.84
CA LYS A 93 13.78 -10.18 12.49
C LYS A 93 13.72 -8.66 12.53
N ARG A 94 12.68 -8.03 11.95
CA ARG A 94 12.49 -6.58 11.99
C ARG A 94 12.38 -6.03 13.42
N ALA A 95 11.63 -6.71 14.29
CA ALA A 95 11.53 -6.34 15.70
C ALA A 95 12.90 -6.38 16.39
N ASN A 96 13.65 -7.46 16.18
CA ASN A 96 14.98 -7.64 16.76
C ASN A 96 15.98 -6.60 16.26
N GLU A 97 15.97 -6.28 14.96
CA GLU A 97 16.83 -5.26 14.37
C GLU A 97 16.51 -3.87 14.90
N ALA A 98 15.22 -3.52 15.00
CA ALA A 98 14.79 -2.24 15.59
C ALA A 98 15.24 -2.13 17.06
N GLN A 99 15.06 -3.19 17.84
CA GLN A 99 15.49 -3.25 19.23
C GLN A 99 17.03 -3.10 19.34
N ALA A 100 17.78 -3.82 18.50
CA ALA A 100 19.24 -3.73 18.46
C ALA A 100 19.73 -2.33 18.06
N ALA A 101 18.99 -1.63 17.20
CA ALA A 101 19.27 -0.25 16.78
C ALA A 101 18.78 0.81 17.79
N GLY A 102 18.19 0.42 18.93
CA GLY A 102 17.61 1.35 19.91
C GLY A 102 16.37 2.10 19.39
N GLN A 103 15.73 1.59 18.34
CA GLN A 103 14.52 2.15 17.74
C GLN A 103 13.27 1.52 18.39
N PRO A 104 12.15 2.26 18.48
CA PRO A 104 10.91 1.70 19.00
C PRO A 104 10.43 0.55 18.12
N VAL A 105 10.28 -0.63 18.73
CA VAL A 105 9.68 -1.79 18.08
C VAL A 105 8.22 -1.49 17.78
N ARG A 106 7.77 -1.84 16.57
CA ARG A 106 6.38 -1.61 16.17
C ARG A 106 5.47 -2.54 16.98
N LYS A 107 4.35 -2.01 17.48
CA LYS A 107 3.41 -2.79 18.32
C LYS A 107 2.86 -4.02 17.60
N ASP A 108 2.78 -3.97 16.29
CA ASP A 108 2.29 -5.02 15.40
C ASP A 108 3.37 -6.03 14.95
N ASP A 109 4.62 -5.89 15.40
CA ASP A 109 5.71 -6.82 15.07
C ASP A 109 5.78 -7.99 16.06
N ASN A 110 4.67 -8.73 16.18
CA ASN A 110 4.60 -9.96 16.97
C ASN A 110 3.75 -11.04 16.26
N PRO A 111 3.96 -12.34 16.54
CA PRO A 111 3.28 -13.42 15.84
C PRO A 111 1.74 -13.35 15.92
N THR A 112 1.18 -13.04 17.09
CA THR A 112 -0.28 -13.00 17.29
C THR A 112 -0.94 -11.92 16.44
N VAL A 113 -0.42 -10.69 16.47
CA VAL A 113 -0.94 -9.60 15.63
C VAL A 113 -0.70 -9.88 14.15
N PHE A 114 0.40 -10.56 13.80
CA PHE A 114 0.66 -10.93 12.42
C PHE A 114 -0.38 -11.90 11.86
N GLU A 115 -0.79 -12.92 12.62
CA GLU A 115 -1.84 -13.86 12.21
C GLU A 115 -3.17 -13.15 11.93
N GLU A 116 -3.55 -12.19 12.78
CA GLU A 116 -4.75 -11.36 12.57
C GLU A 116 -4.64 -10.52 11.30
N ARG A 117 -3.48 -9.90 11.06
CA ARG A 117 -3.22 -9.10 9.86
C ARG A 117 -3.24 -9.95 8.59
N LEU A 118 -2.69 -11.16 8.64
CA LEU A 118 -2.68 -12.07 7.51
C LEU A 118 -4.09 -12.54 7.18
N ARG A 119 -4.90 -12.85 8.19
CA ARG A 119 -6.33 -13.16 8.01
C ARG A 119 -7.08 -12.01 7.36
N GLU A 120 -6.82 -10.77 7.80
CA GLU A 120 -7.46 -9.59 7.24
C GLU A 120 -7.02 -9.34 5.79
N TYR A 121 -5.74 -9.56 5.47
CA TYR A 121 -5.22 -9.52 4.11
C TYR A 121 -5.99 -10.49 3.20
N TYR A 122 -6.13 -11.76 3.57
CA TYR A 122 -6.86 -12.74 2.76
C TYR A 122 -8.34 -12.41 2.61
N LYS A 123 -8.95 -11.84 3.64
CA LYS A 123 -10.36 -11.47 3.62
C LYS A 123 -10.65 -10.27 2.71
N LYS A 124 -9.78 -9.25 2.72
CA LYS A 124 -10.08 -7.95 2.10
C LYS A 124 -9.19 -7.60 0.92
N THR A 125 -7.91 -7.93 0.99
CA THR A 125 -6.88 -7.48 0.05
C THR A 125 -6.59 -8.53 -1.03
N ALA A 126 -6.51 -9.82 -0.68
CA ALA A 126 -6.29 -10.88 -1.67
C ALA A 126 -7.30 -10.90 -2.85
N PRO A 127 -8.61 -10.56 -2.66
CA PRO A 127 -9.53 -10.41 -3.79
C PRO A 127 -9.10 -9.39 -4.86
N LEU A 128 -8.25 -8.41 -4.50
CA LEU A 128 -7.71 -7.44 -5.46
C LEU A 128 -6.82 -8.08 -6.52
N ILE A 129 -6.20 -9.22 -6.23
CA ILE A 129 -5.38 -9.96 -7.20
C ILE A 129 -6.25 -10.33 -8.40
N GLY A 130 -7.40 -10.97 -8.15
CA GLY A 130 -8.35 -11.33 -9.22
C GLY A 130 -8.91 -10.11 -9.95
N TYR A 131 -9.20 -9.03 -9.22
CA TYR A 131 -9.68 -7.77 -9.79
C TYR A 131 -8.68 -7.17 -10.80
N TYR A 132 -7.43 -7.00 -10.40
CA TYR A 132 -6.40 -6.41 -11.27
C TYR A 132 -5.88 -7.38 -12.33
N TYR A 133 -5.97 -8.69 -12.10
CA TYR A 133 -5.74 -9.70 -13.13
C TYR A 133 -6.75 -9.56 -14.27
N ALA A 134 -8.05 -9.47 -13.94
CA ALA A 134 -9.11 -9.30 -14.94
C ALA A 134 -8.98 -8.00 -15.74
N LYS A 135 -8.37 -6.96 -15.15
CA LYS A 135 -8.08 -5.68 -15.82
C LYS A 135 -6.77 -5.67 -16.63
N GLY A 136 -5.94 -6.71 -16.53
CA GLY A 136 -4.68 -6.82 -17.26
C GLY A 136 -3.54 -5.96 -16.72
N THR A 137 -3.71 -5.28 -15.58
CA THR A 137 -2.69 -4.41 -14.96
C THR A 137 -1.87 -5.13 -13.88
N LEU A 138 -2.30 -6.30 -13.42
CA LEU A 138 -1.56 -7.08 -12.42
C LEU A 138 -0.23 -7.61 -12.99
N ARG A 139 0.83 -7.52 -12.19
CA ARG A 139 2.17 -8.07 -12.45
C ARG A 139 2.70 -8.70 -11.16
N SER A 140 3.00 -9.99 -11.20
CA SER A 140 3.54 -10.70 -10.04
C SER A 140 5.06 -10.70 -10.05
N VAL A 141 5.67 -10.51 -8.88
CA VAL A 141 7.11 -10.49 -8.63
C VAL A 141 7.42 -11.50 -7.53
N ASP A 142 8.50 -12.26 -7.67
CA ASP A 142 8.96 -13.18 -6.61
C ASP A 142 9.54 -12.39 -5.44
N GLY A 143 8.74 -12.21 -4.38
CA GLY A 143 9.14 -11.52 -3.15
C GLY A 143 9.97 -12.39 -2.19
N MET A 144 10.25 -13.64 -2.54
CA MET A 144 11.14 -14.54 -1.81
C MET A 144 12.60 -14.45 -2.27
N ALA A 145 12.85 -13.91 -3.46
CA ALA A 145 14.19 -13.64 -3.97
C ALA A 145 14.95 -12.58 -3.12
N ASP A 146 16.25 -12.44 -3.36
CA ASP A 146 17.04 -11.38 -2.75
C ASP A 146 16.62 -9.98 -3.24
N ILE A 147 17.04 -8.94 -2.52
CA ILE A 147 16.62 -7.56 -2.76
C ILE A 147 16.98 -7.09 -4.17
N ASP A 148 18.15 -7.47 -4.68
CA ASP A 148 18.61 -7.01 -6.00
C ASP A 148 17.80 -7.68 -7.12
N ALA A 149 17.51 -8.97 -6.96
CA ALA A 149 16.63 -9.72 -7.87
C ALA A 149 15.19 -9.20 -7.85
N VAL A 150 14.63 -8.87 -6.68
CA VAL A 150 13.30 -8.26 -6.56
C VAL A 150 13.28 -6.89 -7.24
N THR A 151 14.29 -6.05 -6.97
CA THR A 151 14.45 -4.74 -7.62
C THR A 151 14.46 -4.87 -9.14
N GLY A 152 15.28 -5.78 -9.67
CA GLY A 152 15.39 -6.00 -11.12
C GLY A 152 14.07 -6.44 -11.77
N GLN A 153 13.29 -7.28 -11.08
CA GLN A 153 11.96 -7.69 -11.54
C GLN A 153 10.97 -6.51 -11.57
N ILE A 154 10.94 -5.70 -10.51
CA ILE A 154 10.07 -4.50 -10.45
C ILE A 154 10.44 -3.52 -11.56
N GLU A 155 11.72 -3.24 -11.77
CA GLU A 155 12.15 -2.36 -12.85
C GLU A 155 11.77 -2.89 -14.23
N ALA A 156 11.85 -4.21 -14.45
CA ALA A 156 11.41 -4.81 -15.71
C ALA A 156 9.92 -4.58 -15.94
N VAL A 157 9.10 -4.81 -14.90
CA VAL A 157 7.66 -4.52 -14.94
C VAL A 157 7.39 -3.05 -15.28
N LEU A 158 8.06 -2.11 -14.62
CA LEU A 158 7.85 -0.67 -14.84
C LEU A 158 8.29 -0.22 -16.23
N ARG A 159 9.40 -0.78 -16.76
CA ARG A 159 9.84 -0.51 -18.13
C ARG A 159 8.84 -0.99 -19.17
N ASP A 160 8.22 -2.14 -18.95
CA ASP A 160 7.25 -2.70 -19.91
C ASP A 160 5.89 -2.00 -19.83
N ALA A 161 5.46 -1.60 -18.63
CA ALA A 161 4.21 -0.87 -18.43
C ALA A 161 4.24 0.54 -19.07
N THR A 162 5.39 1.21 -19.04
CA THR A 162 5.55 2.58 -19.58
C THR A 162 5.85 2.64 -21.07
N ARG A 163 6.14 1.51 -21.75
CA ARG A 163 6.39 1.45 -23.20
C ARG A 163 5.14 1.62 -24.07
N GLY A 164 3.96 1.65 -23.47
CA GLY A 164 2.67 1.80 -24.16
C GLY A 164 2.11 3.23 -24.21
N ILE A 165 2.84 4.23 -23.72
CA ILE A 165 2.44 5.65 -23.67
C ILE A 165 3.26 6.46 -24.67
#